data_AF-U9VVY4-F1
#
_entry.id   AF-U9VVY4-F1
#
_cell.length_a   1.000
_cell.length_b   1.000
_cell.length_c   1.000
_cell.angle_alpha   90.00
_cell.angle_beta   90.00
_cell.angle_gamma   90.00
#
_symmetry.space_group_name_H-M   'P 1'
#
loop_
_entity.id
_entity.type
_entity.pdbx_description
1 polymer ?
#
loop_
_entity_poly.entity_id
_entity_poly.type
_entity_poly.pdbx_seq_one_letter_code
_entity_poly.pdbx_strand_id
1 'polypeptide(L)'
;MVSKTKVETVAVACLNLKIFYSKAEALVTDFNNLYPQYDYESLVQWILAGDVTYVDQKLKLAPYVTPEALEQLVTQMRSSSAGISIKDRRYKLKVYPKCFIGNEAVDWLINNANLTPHEAIRVGQRMLERHIIHHVLDEQDFENNHFFYRFYVDE
;
A
#
# COMPACT_ATOMS: atom_id res chain seq x y z
N MET A 1 -33.77 1.24 4.12
CA MET A 1 -32.92 2.36 4.58
C MET A 1 -31.52 2.07 4.08
N VAL A 2 -31.05 2.83 3.09
CA VAL A 2 -29.63 2.79 2.71
C VAL A 2 -28.84 3.29 3.92
N SER A 3 -27.85 2.54 4.40
CA SER A 3 -27.04 3.00 5.53
C SER A 3 -26.39 4.33 5.17
N LYS A 4 -26.36 5.28 6.10
CA LYS A 4 -25.75 6.61 5.90
C LYS A 4 -24.34 6.50 5.29
N THR A 5 -23.61 5.44 5.66
CA THR A 5 -22.28 5.08 5.16
C THR A 5 -22.27 4.74 3.66
N LYS A 6 -23.24 4.00 3.12
CA LYS A 6 -23.27 3.67 1.68
C LYS A 6 -23.48 4.91 0.81
N VAL A 7 -24.38 5.82 1.22
CA VAL A 7 -24.64 7.07 0.48
C VAL A 7 -23.38 7.93 0.42
N GLU A 8 -22.67 8.04 1.54
CA GLU A 8 -21.39 8.75 1.63
C GLU A 8 -20.33 8.12 0.71
N THR A 9 -20.16 6.80 0.73
CA THR A 9 -19.22 6.11 -0.15
C THR A 9 -19.52 6.34 -1.63
N VAL A 10 -20.80 6.36 -2.02
CA VAL A 10 -21.21 6.69 -3.39
C VAL A 10 -20.79 8.11 -3.78
N ALA A 11 -20.99 9.09 -2.89
CA ALA A 11 -20.57 10.46 -3.15
C ALA A 11 -19.04 10.59 -3.26
N VAL A 12 -18.30 9.93 -2.36
CA VAL A 12 -16.82 9.89 -2.38
C VAL A 12 -16.32 9.27 -3.68
N ALA A 13 -16.91 8.15 -4.12
CA ALA A 13 -16.57 7.50 -5.38
C ALA A 13 -16.84 8.40 -6.59
N CYS A 14 -17.98 9.10 -6.63
CA CYS A 14 -18.28 10.05 -7.70
C CYS A 14 -17.23 11.14 -7.82
N LEU A 15 -16.85 11.76 -6.70
CA LEU A 15 -15.94 12.91 -6.68
C LEU A 15 -14.50 12.53 -7.00
N ASN A 16 -13.99 11.43 -6.41
CA ASN A 16 -12.58 11.07 -6.52
C ASN A 16 -12.25 10.19 -7.73
N LEU A 17 -13.21 9.37 -8.17
CA LEU A 17 -13.01 8.44 -9.29
C LEU A 17 -13.65 8.94 -10.59
N LYS A 18 -14.27 10.12 -10.57
CA LYS A 18 -14.97 10.75 -11.72
C LYS A 18 -16.08 9.85 -12.29
N ILE A 19 -16.80 9.16 -11.43
CA ILE A 19 -17.89 8.24 -11.78
C ILE A 19 -19.23 8.97 -11.75
N PHE A 20 -20.09 8.77 -12.74
CA PHE A 20 -21.46 9.27 -12.71
C PHE A 20 -22.29 8.60 -11.60
N TYR A 21 -23.10 9.39 -10.90
CA TYR A 21 -23.98 8.90 -9.82
C TYR A 21 -24.85 7.72 -10.25
N SER A 22 -25.35 7.73 -11.50
CA SER A 22 -26.16 6.64 -12.07
C SER A 22 -25.48 5.26 -12.12
N LYS A 23 -24.14 5.22 -12.00
CA LYS A 23 -23.34 3.99 -11.98
C LYS A 23 -22.73 3.71 -10.61
N ALA A 24 -22.45 4.76 -9.84
CA ALA A 24 -21.67 4.66 -8.61
C ALA A 24 -22.31 3.74 -7.55
N GLU A 25 -23.64 3.73 -7.41
CA GLU A 25 -24.29 2.86 -6.43
C GLU A 25 -24.10 1.37 -6.73
N ALA A 26 -24.25 0.97 -7.99
CA ALA A 26 -24.02 -0.41 -8.40
C ALA A 26 -22.55 -0.81 -8.18
N LEU A 27 -21.61 0.05 -8.60
CA LEU A 27 -20.18 -0.18 -8.45
C LEU A 27 -19.73 -0.34 -6.99
N VAL A 28 -20.24 0.51 -6.10
CA VAL A 28 -19.98 0.43 -4.66
C VAL A 28 -20.58 -0.85 -4.06
N THR A 29 -21.78 -1.24 -4.51
CA THR A 29 -22.42 -2.49 -4.06
C THR A 29 -21.63 -3.71 -4.52
N ASP A 30 -21.22 -3.74 -5.79
CA ASP A 30 -20.44 -4.84 -6.37
C ASP A 30 -19.08 -4.99 -5.68
N PHE A 31 -18.43 -3.87 -5.36
CA PHE A 31 -17.17 -3.88 -4.62
C PHE A 31 -17.34 -4.50 -3.23
N ASN A 32 -18.35 -4.07 -2.46
CA ASN A 32 -18.60 -4.62 -1.12
C ASN A 32 -19.00 -6.10 -1.17
N ASN A 33 -19.67 -6.55 -2.23
CA ASN A 33 -19.95 -7.97 -2.43
C ASN A 33 -18.69 -8.78 -2.73
N LEU A 34 -17.72 -8.19 -3.42
CA LEU A 34 -16.43 -8.83 -3.71
C LEU A 34 -15.53 -8.92 -2.46
N TYR A 35 -15.63 -7.93 -1.57
CA TYR A 35 -14.87 -7.88 -0.33
C TYR A 35 -15.78 -7.73 0.90
N PRO A 36 -16.61 -8.75 1.22
CA PRO A 36 -17.63 -8.64 2.26
C PRO A 36 -17.06 -8.50 3.68
N GLN A 37 -15.76 -8.76 3.86
CA GLN A 37 -15.06 -8.59 5.13
C GLN A 37 -14.73 -7.12 5.46
N TYR A 38 -14.78 -6.21 4.49
CA TYR A 38 -14.53 -4.78 4.73
C TYR A 38 -15.82 -3.98 4.63
N ASP A 39 -15.91 -2.97 5.49
CA ASP A 39 -17.03 -2.04 5.51
C ASP A 39 -16.89 -0.93 4.46
N TYR A 40 -17.95 -0.12 4.37
CA TYR A 40 -17.97 1.05 3.49
C TYR A 40 -16.93 2.12 3.88
N GLU A 41 -16.54 2.19 5.15
CA GLU A 41 -15.54 3.13 5.62
C GLU A 41 -14.15 2.76 5.09
N SER A 42 -13.80 1.47 5.10
CA SER A 42 -12.57 0.95 4.49
C SER A 42 -12.45 1.34 3.02
N LEU A 43 -13.55 1.18 2.26
CA LEU A 43 -13.59 1.59 0.85
C LEU A 43 -13.42 3.10 0.69
N VAL A 44 -14.04 3.92 1.54
CA VAL A 44 -13.84 5.39 1.53
C VAL A 44 -12.38 5.73 1.76
N GLN A 45 -11.73 5.14 2.76
CA GLN A 45 -10.32 5.38 3.04
C GLN A 45 -9.43 5.03 1.85
N TRP A 46 -9.67 3.90 1.19
CA TRP A 46 -8.90 3.51 0.01
C TRP A 46 -9.14 4.44 -1.19
N ILE A 47 -10.38 4.90 -1.40
CA ILE A 47 -10.67 5.87 -2.46
C ILE A 47 -9.93 7.18 -2.20
N LEU A 48 -9.99 7.71 -0.97
CA LEU A 48 -9.34 8.96 -0.58
C LEU A 48 -7.82 8.85 -0.63
N ALA A 49 -7.26 7.69 -0.30
CA ALA A 49 -5.84 7.42 -0.44
C ALA A 49 -5.40 7.36 -1.92
N GLY A 50 -6.32 7.19 -2.88
CA GLY A 50 -5.99 6.93 -4.28
C GLY A 50 -5.62 5.46 -4.56
N ASP A 51 -6.00 4.57 -3.65
CA ASP A 51 -5.79 3.12 -3.71
C ASP A 51 -6.91 2.38 -4.45
N VAL A 52 -7.92 3.10 -4.92
CA VAL A 52 -9.00 2.57 -5.78
C VAL A 52 -9.01 3.34 -7.09
N THR A 53 -9.16 2.61 -8.20
CA THR A 53 -9.31 3.18 -9.55
C THR A 53 -10.60 2.68 -10.19
N TYR A 54 -11.10 3.43 -11.17
CA TYR A 54 -12.24 3.02 -11.98
C TYR A 54 -11.78 2.73 -13.41
N VAL A 55 -11.72 1.45 -13.77
CA VAL A 55 -11.24 0.96 -15.06
C VAL A 55 -12.12 -0.22 -15.49
N ASP A 56 -12.38 -0.35 -16.79
CA ASP A 56 -13.20 -1.45 -17.36
C ASP A 56 -14.56 -1.64 -16.67
N GLN A 57 -15.19 -0.52 -16.32
CA GLN A 57 -16.49 -0.47 -15.64
C GLN A 57 -16.50 -1.17 -14.27
N LYS A 58 -15.35 -1.25 -13.60
CA LYS A 58 -15.22 -1.82 -12.25
C LYS A 58 -14.35 -0.95 -11.37
N LEU A 59 -14.61 -1.00 -10.06
CA LEU A 59 -13.68 -0.50 -9.06
C LEU A 59 -12.56 -1.52 -8.89
N LYS A 60 -11.31 -1.08 -9.02
CA LYS A 60 -10.13 -1.94 -8.88
C LYS A 60 -9.24 -1.41 -7.76
N LEU A 61 -8.90 -2.28 -6.81
CA LEU A 61 -7.90 -1.99 -5.79
C LEU A 61 -6.50 -1.94 -6.40
N ALA A 62 -5.69 -1.00 -5.92
CA ALA A 62 -4.26 -1.00 -6.14
C ALA A 62 -3.63 -2.26 -5.48
N PRO A 63 -2.41 -2.65 -5.90
CA PRO A 63 -1.70 -3.77 -5.30
C PRO A 63 -1.45 -3.57 -3.80
N TYR A 64 -1.62 -4.65 -3.02
CA TYR A 64 -1.30 -4.73 -1.59
C TYR A 64 -1.96 -3.64 -0.72
N VAL A 65 -3.21 -3.28 -1.06
CA VAL A 65 -4.01 -2.31 -0.27
C VAL A 65 -4.56 -2.94 0.99
N THR A 66 -5.00 -4.21 0.95
CA THR A 66 -5.55 -4.86 2.13
C THR A 66 -4.47 -5.21 3.16
N PRO A 67 -4.76 -5.18 4.47
CA PRO A 67 -3.82 -5.58 5.51
C PRO A 67 -3.23 -6.98 5.27
N GLU A 68 -4.06 -7.95 4.92
CA GLU A 68 -3.68 -9.35 4.75
C GLU A 68 -2.70 -9.52 3.59
N ALA A 69 -2.96 -8.83 2.47
CA ALA A 69 -2.06 -8.87 1.32
C ALA A 69 -0.71 -8.22 1.67
N LEU A 70 -0.73 -7.11 2.40
CA LEU A 70 0.47 -6.39 2.80
C LEU A 70 1.31 -7.21 3.79
N GLU A 71 0.69 -7.87 4.77
CA GLU A 71 1.36 -8.76 5.72
C GLU A 71 2.03 -9.96 5.04
N GLN A 72 1.33 -10.57 4.08
CA GLN A 72 1.91 -11.65 3.27
C GLN A 72 3.13 -11.17 2.47
N LEU A 73 3.05 -9.98 1.87
CA LEU A 73 4.16 -9.38 1.14
C LEU A 73 5.35 -9.11 2.07
N VAL A 74 5.12 -8.53 3.24
CA VAL A 74 6.17 -8.27 4.25
C VAL A 74 6.85 -9.57 4.68
N THR A 75 6.07 -10.64 4.86
CA THR A 75 6.60 -11.97 5.19
C THR A 75 7.55 -12.48 4.09
N GLN A 76 7.18 -12.30 2.82
CA GLN A 76 8.02 -12.67 1.68
C GLN A 76 9.28 -11.80 1.59
N MET A 77 9.14 -10.48 1.76
CA MET A 77 10.27 -9.54 1.79
C MET A 77 11.28 -9.89 2.88
N ARG A 78 10.84 -10.43 4.01
CA ARG A 78 11.71 -10.84 5.12
C ARG A 78 12.21 -12.28 5.04
N SER A 79 11.87 -13.02 3.98
CA SER A 79 12.33 -14.39 3.78
C SER A 79 13.85 -14.47 3.69
N SER A 80 14.50 -15.40 4.40
CA SER A 80 15.95 -15.52 4.42
C SER A 80 16.57 -15.98 3.09
N SER A 81 15.80 -16.66 2.23
CA SER A 81 16.31 -17.22 0.97
C SER A 81 15.95 -16.39 -0.27
N ALA A 82 14.86 -15.62 -0.20
CA ALA A 82 14.31 -14.92 -1.35
C ALA A 82 13.86 -13.48 -1.04
N GLY A 83 14.08 -12.98 0.18
CA GLY A 83 13.71 -11.65 0.60
C GLY A 83 14.75 -10.58 0.27
N ILE A 84 14.52 -9.37 0.78
CA ILE A 84 15.44 -8.23 0.63
C ILE A 84 16.64 -8.34 1.57
N SER A 85 17.73 -7.65 1.25
CA SER A 85 18.94 -7.67 2.08
C SER A 85 18.78 -6.84 3.36
N ILE A 86 18.47 -7.52 4.47
CA ILE A 86 18.39 -6.93 5.81
C ILE A 86 19.71 -7.18 6.55
N LYS A 87 20.46 -6.11 6.85
CA LYS A 87 21.78 -6.19 7.51
C LYS A 87 22.23 -4.85 8.06
N ASP A 88 23.25 -4.89 8.91
CA ASP A 88 23.91 -3.69 9.41
C ASP A 88 24.62 -2.96 8.26
N ARG A 89 24.39 -1.65 8.16
CA ARG A 89 25.05 -0.79 7.16
C ARG A 89 25.72 0.38 7.83
N ARG A 90 26.87 0.79 7.30
CA ARG A 90 27.62 1.95 7.77
C ARG A 90 27.42 3.12 6.82
N TYR A 91 27.10 4.28 7.36
CA TYR A 91 27.12 5.53 6.61
C TYR A 91 27.84 6.60 7.44
N LYS A 92 28.88 7.19 6.85
CA LYS A 92 29.84 8.06 7.54
C LYS A 92 30.42 7.33 8.79
N LEU A 93 30.25 7.92 9.97
CA LEU A 93 30.76 7.39 11.24
C LEU A 93 29.70 6.62 12.04
N LYS A 94 28.49 6.42 11.50
CA LYS A 94 27.38 5.75 12.19
C LYS A 94 27.08 4.39 11.55
N VAL A 95 26.75 3.41 12.38
CA VAL A 95 26.23 2.10 11.98
C VAL A 95 24.72 2.10 12.20
N TYR A 96 23.99 1.60 11.20
CA TYR A 96 22.54 1.43 11.21
C TYR A 96 22.25 -0.07 11.16
N PRO A 97 21.86 -0.68 12.30
CA PRO A 97 21.65 -2.11 12.36
C PRO A 97 20.41 -2.53 11.57
N LYS A 98 20.40 -3.77 11.07
CA LYS A 98 19.24 -4.46 10.48
C LYS A 98 18.41 -3.61 9.48
N CYS A 99 19.05 -2.77 8.69
CA CYS A 99 18.33 -1.95 7.72
C CYS A 99 18.22 -2.64 6.35
N PHE A 100 17.45 -2.07 5.46
CA PHE A 100 17.42 -2.36 4.02
C PHE A 100 17.47 -1.06 3.21
N ILE A 101 17.75 -1.14 1.91
CA ILE A 101 17.87 0.05 1.05
C ILE A 101 16.60 0.21 0.22
N GLY A 102 16.08 1.44 0.11
CA GLY A 102 14.84 1.76 -0.61
C GLY A 102 14.83 1.29 -2.07
N ASN A 103 15.86 1.62 -2.85
CA ASN A 103 15.94 1.18 -4.25
C ASN A 103 16.08 -0.35 -4.41
N GLU A 104 16.85 -1.02 -3.55
CA GLU A 104 16.94 -2.49 -3.53
C GLU A 104 15.57 -3.13 -3.22
N ALA A 105 14.79 -2.53 -2.32
CA ALA A 105 13.44 -2.99 -2.03
C ALA A 105 12.48 -2.77 -3.20
N VAL A 106 12.59 -1.64 -3.92
CA VAL A 106 11.80 -1.37 -5.13
C VAL A 106 12.12 -2.39 -6.23
N ASP A 107 13.41 -2.65 -6.49
CA ASP A 107 13.83 -3.67 -7.45
C ASP A 107 13.29 -5.05 -7.08
N TRP A 108 13.32 -5.40 -5.78
CA TRP A 108 12.76 -6.65 -5.31
C TRP A 108 11.25 -6.74 -5.56
N LEU A 109 10.50 -5.68 -5.25
CA LEU A 109 9.05 -5.60 -5.47
C LEU A 109 8.68 -5.73 -6.96
N ILE A 110 9.43 -5.07 -7.85
CA ILE A 110 9.21 -5.19 -9.30
C ILE A 110 9.37 -6.65 -9.74
N ASN A 111 10.47 -7.30 -9.31
CA ASN A 111 10.82 -8.63 -9.78
C ASN A 111 9.99 -9.76 -9.15
N ASN A 112 9.56 -9.62 -7.90
CA ASN A 112 8.90 -10.70 -7.14
C ASN A 112 7.39 -10.50 -6.99
N ALA A 113 6.91 -9.25 -7.05
CA ALA A 113 5.49 -8.92 -6.93
C ALA A 113 4.85 -8.42 -8.24
N ASN A 114 5.61 -8.45 -9.35
CA ASN A 114 5.16 -8.03 -10.69
C ASN A 114 4.56 -6.61 -10.69
N LEU A 115 5.23 -5.70 -9.98
CA LEU A 115 4.82 -4.30 -9.85
C LEU A 115 5.56 -3.41 -10.84
N THR A 116 4.90 -2.36 -11.31
CA THR A 116 5.60 -1.23 -11.93
C THR A 116 6.42 -0.47 -10.88
N PRO A 117 7.44 0.32 -11.28
CA PRO A 117 8.20 1.14 -10.34
C PRO A 117 7.33 2.07 -9.48
N HIS A 118 6.30 2.65 -10.08
CA HIS A 118 5.36 3.53 -9.37
C HIS A 118 4.53 2.76 -8.33
N GLU A 119 4.04 1.57 -8.68
CA GLU A 119 3.32 0.71 -7.73
C GLU A 119 4.22 0.24 -6.59
N ALA A 120 5.48 -0.11 -6.87
CA ALA A 120 6.43 -0.51 -5.84
C ALA A 120 6.71 0.61 -4.83
N ILE A 121 6.92 1.84 -5.31
CA ILE A 121 7.07 3.02 -4.44
C ILE A 121 5.81 3.23 -3.60
N ARG A 122 4.63 3.14 -4.23
CA ARG A 122 3.36 3.30 -3.52
C ARG A 122 3.14 2.24 -2.45
N VAL A 123 3.52 0.99 -2.72
CA VAL A 123 3.46 -0.11 -1.74
C VAL A 123 4.41 0.14 -0.57
N GLY A 124 5.65 0.58 -0.84
CA GLY A 124 6.59 0.95 0.22
C GLY A 124 6.08 2.13 1.05
N GLN A 125 5.49 3.14 0.43
CA GLN A 125 4.85 4.24 1.14
C GLN A 125 3.72 3.76 2.05
N ARG A 126 2.89 2.83 1.57
CA ARG A 126 1.82 2.24 2.38
C ARG A 126 2.35 1.46 3.59
N MET A 127 3.50 0.78 3.45
CA MET A 127 4.16 0.14 4.58
C MET A 127 4.65 1.17 5.61
N LEU A 128 5.13 2.32 5.16
CA LEU A 128 5.55 3.42 6.03
C LEU A 128 4.37 4.03 6.78
N GLU A 129 3.29 4.40 6.07
CA GLU A 129 2.06 4.94 6.65
C GLU A 129 1.43 4.01 7.69
N ARG A 130 1.56 2.69 7.48
CA ARG A 130 1.06 1.65 8.40
C ARG A 130 2.02 1.26 9.51
N HIS A 131 3.14 1.97 9.68
CA HIS A 131 4.13 1.69 10.72
C HIS A 131 4.67 0.25 10.65
N ILE A 132 4.86 -0.27 9.44
CA ILE A 132 5.52 -1.56 9.20
C ILE A 132 7.02 -1.34 9.00
N ILE A 133 7.35 -0.27 8.27
CA ILE A 133 8.71 0.21 8.05
C ILE A 133 8.81 1.69 8.41
N HIS A 134 10.02 2.17 8.60
CA HIS A 134 10.31 3.59 8.70
C HIS A 134 11.69 3.89 8.11
N HIS A 135 11.92 5.15 7.75
CA HIS A 135 13.26 5.63 7.43
C HIS A 135 14.10 5.64 8.71
N VAL A 136 15.37 5.21 8.66
CA VAL A 136 16.19 5.07 9.90
C VAL A 136 16.49 6.38 10.64
N LEU A 137 16.12 7.53 10.06
CA LEU A 137 16.17 8.85 10.70
C LEU A 137 14.78 9.50 10.83
N ASP A 138 13.71 8.85 10.36
CA ASP A 138 12.32 9.37 10.37
C ASP A 138 12.17 10.74 9.69
N GLU A 139 12.96 10.99 8.64
CA GLU A 139 13.09 12.29 7.97
C GLU A 139 12.33 12.40 6.64
N GLN A 140 11.91 11.28 6.04
CA GLN A 140 11.34 11.28 4.70
C GLN A 140 10.43 10.06 4.43
N ASP A 141 9.62 10.23 3.40
CA ASP A 141 8.75 9.21 2.81
C ASP A 141 9.54 8.09 2.14
N PHE A 142 8.84 7.04 1.69
CA PHE A 142 9.46 5.93 0.97
C PHE A 142 9.86 6.34 -0.45
N GLU A 143 11.15 6.22 -0.75
CA GLU A 143 11.72 6.57 -2.05
C GLU A 143 12.51 5.44 -2.69
N ASN A 144 12.44 5.36 -4.02
CA ASN A 144 13.32 4.54 -4.86
C ASN A 144 14.72 5.18 -4.95
N ASN A 145 15.43 5.20 -3.82
CA ASN A 145 16.74 5.83 -3.68
C ASN A 145 17.59 5.06 -2.66
N HIS A 146 18.86 5.44 -2.52
CA HIS A 146 19.80 4.83 -1.59
C HIS A 146 19.62 5.31 -0.15
N PHE A 147 18.39 5.21 0.35
CA PHE A 147 18.03 5.50 1.73
C PHE A 147 17.84 4.24 2.54
N PHE A 148 18.13 4.33 3.84
CA PHE A 148 18.03 3.19 4.74
C PHE A 148 16.68 3.21 5.43
N TYR A 149 16.01 2.07 5.39
CA TYR A 149 14.76 1.82 6.07
C TYR A 149 14.93 0.64 7.01
N ARG A 150 14.07 0.55 8.03
CA ARG A 150 14.01 -0.59 8.94
C ARG A 150 12.57 -1.01 9.13
N PHE A 151 12.36 -2.30 9.33
CA PHE A 151 11.07 -2.79 9.81
C PHE A 151 10.96 -2.54 11.31
N TYR A 152 9.80 -2.11 11.78
CA TYR A 152 9.58 -1.87 13.22
C TYR A 152 9.78 -3.10 14.09
N VAL A 153 9.59 -4.31 13.55
CA VAL A 153 9.87 -5.57 14.27
C VAL A 153 11.36 -5.76 14.60
N ASP A 154 12.25 -4.99 13.98
CA ASP A 154 13.71 -5.02 14.20
C ASP A 154 14.23 -3.86 15.04
N GLU A 155 13.37 -2.95 15.51
CA GLU A 155 13.74 -1.91 16.49
C GLU A 155 13.94 -2.49 17.91
#